data_AF-A0A061D5M3-F1
#
_entry.id   AF-A0A061D5M3-F1
#
_cell.length_a   1.000
_cell.length_b   1.000
_cell.length_c   1.000
_cell.angle_alpha   90.00
_cell.angle_beta   90.00
_cell.angle_gamma   90.00
#
_symmetry.space_group_name_H-M   'P 1'
#
loop_
_entity.id
_entity.type
_entity.pdbx_description
1 polymer ?
#
loop_
_entity_poly.entity_id
_entity_poly.type
_entity_poly.pdbx_seq_one_letter_code
_entity_poly.pdbx_strand_id
1 'polypeptide(L)'
;MDDVHARLSEDSVLKISAQNILDSVEDALRIPEHAVNGVQRFQELTLQLYLRADLAPAWTDLQKKANLLKQPLIESFRDTCVLLLNRYPEAHCFLIK
;
A
#
# COMPACT_ATOMS: atom_id res chain seq x y z
N MET A 1 12.99 -6.44 25.92
CA MET A 1 13.37 -5.91 24.60
C MET A 1 12.29 -6.41 23.65
N ASP A 2 11.30 -5.53 23.46
CA ASP A 2 10.47 -5.39 22.27
C ASP A 2 9.72 -6.61 21.70
N ASP A 3 8.49 -6.77 22.20
CA ASP A 3 7.33 -7.41 21.52
C ASP A 3 6.90 -6.66 20.23
N VAL A 4 7.85 -6.06 19.49
CA VAL A 4 7.59 -5.30 18.25
C VAL A 4 7.26 -6.23 17.06
N HIS A 5 7.31 -7.54 17.30
CA HIS A 5 6.84 -8.56 16.36
C HIS A 5 5.68 -9.34 16.96
N ALA A 6 4.57 -8.67 17.28
CA ALA A 6 3.29 -9.34 17.12
C ALA A 6 3.25 -9.83 15.67
N ARG A 7 3.55 -11.12 15.45
CA ARG A 7 3.66 -11.71 14.12
C ARG A 7 2.40 -11.35 13.36
N LEU A 8 2.52 -10.43 12.39
CA LEU A 8 1.43 -10.08 11.49
C LEU A 8 0.80 -11.38 11.00
N SER A 9 -0.46 -11.60 11.37
CA SER A 9 -1.09 -12.89 11.13
C SER A 9 -1.23 -13.08 9.63
N GLU A 10 -1.02 -14.30 9.15
CA GLU A 10 -1.16 -14.60 7.73
C GLU A 10 -2.54 -14.19 7.20
N ASP A 11 -3.58 -14.46 7.97
CA ASP A 11 -4.95 -14.07 7.67
C ASP A 11 -5.12 -12.54 7.55
N SER A 12 -4.45 -11.74 8.39
CA SER A 12 -4.50 -10.28 8.29
C SER A 12 -3.89 -9.76 6.99
N VAL A 13 -2.77 -10.35 6.56
CA VAL A 13 -2.07 -9.93 5.33
C VAL A 13 -2.83 -10.37 4.09
N LEU A 14 -3.35 -11.60 4.07
CA LEU A 14 -4.13 -12.11 2.93
C LEU A 14 -5.46 -11.38 2.75
N LYS A 15 -6.02 -10.78 3.82
CA LYS A 15 -7.24 -9.97 3.77
C LYS A 15 -7.03 -8.53 3.29
N ILE A 16 -5.79 -8.05 3.17
CA ILE A 16 -5.52 -6.73 2.60
C ILE A 16 -6.06 -6.71 1.16
N SER A 17 -6.96 -5.79 0.85
CA SER A 17 -7.50 -5.66 -0.50
C SER A 17 -6.65 -4.69 -1.31
N ALA A 18 -6.35 -5.04 -2.57
CA ALA A 18 -5.72 -4.11 -3.51
C ALA A 18 -6.58 -2.84 -3.70
N GLN A 19 -7.91 -2.96 -3.63
CA GLN A 19 -8.82 -1.82 -3.71
C GLN A 19 -8.62 -0.85 -2.55
N ASN A 20 -8.47 -1.35 -1.31
CA ASN A 20 -8.26 -0.49 -0.14
C ASN A 20 -6.95 0.31 -0.23
N ILE A 21 -5.92 -0.27 -0.83
CA ILE A 21 -4.65 0.41 -1.09
C ILE A 21 -4.88 1.55 -2.09
N LEU A 22 -5.60 1.28 -3.19
CA LEU A 22 -5.90 2.28 -4.21
C LEU A 22 -6.79 3.40 -3.67
N ASP A 23 -7.83 3.06 -2.92
CA ASP A 23 -8.74 4.03 -2.29
C ASP A 23 -7.97 4.96 -1.35
N SER A 24 -6.97 4.46 -0.63
CA SER A 24 -6.14 5.29 0.26
C SER A 24 -5.26 6.29 -0.51
N VAL A 25 -4.78 5.91 -1.69
CA VAL A 25 -4.02 6.81 -2.58
C VAL A 25 -4.97 7.81 -3.25
N GLU A 26 -6.15 7.36 -3.70
CA GLU A 26 -7.14 8.24 -4.31
C GLU A 26 -7.63 9.31 -3.32
N ASP A 27 -7.97 8.91 -2.09
CA ASP A 27 -8.40 9.83 -1.03
C ASP A 27 -7.30 10.85 -0.71
N ALA A 28 -6.04 10.39 -0.65
CA ALA A 28 -4.90 11.28 -0.41
C ALA A 28 -4.66 12.30 -1.52
N LEU A 29 -4.90 11.91 -2.78
CA LEU A 29 -4.68 12.77 -3.96
C LEU A 29 -5.87 13.70 -4.24
N ARG A 30 -7.08 13.27 -3.91
CA ARG A 30 -8.31 13.98 -4.26
C ARG A 30 -8.69 15.05 -3.24
N ILE A 31 -8.45 14.81 -1.96
CA ILE A 31 -8.86 15.71 -0.87
C ILE A 31 -7.60 16.14 -0.09
N PRO A 32 -7.15 17.40 -0.21
CA PRO A 32 -5.94 17.88 0.47
C PRO A 32 -5.96 17.70 1.99
N GLU A 33 -7.14 17.79 2.60
CA GLU A 33 -7.36 17.60 4.04
C GLU A 33 -7.15 16.13 4.48
N HIS A 34 -7.33 15.18 3.57
CA HIS A 34 -7.16 13.75 3.82
C HIS A 34 -5.77 13.24 3.40
N ALA A 35 -4.95 14.06 2.73
CA ALA A 35 -3.65 13.69 2.21
C ALA A 35 -2.78 12.94 3.23
N VAL A 36 -2.67 13.46 4.44
CA VAL A 36 -1.87 12.85 5.51
C VAL A 36 -2.41 11.49 5.92
N ASN A 37 -3.73 11.38 6.16
CA ASN A 37 -4.36 10.13 6.62
C ASN A 37 -4.37 9.06 5.52
N GLY A 38 -4.63 9.45 4.27
CA GLY A 38 -4.60 8.53 3.13
C GLY A 38 -3.19 8.01 2.86
N VAL A 39 -2.18 8.87 2.97
CA VAL A 39 -0.76 8.46 2.85
C VAL A 39 -0.35 7.52 4.00
N GLN A 40 -0.72 7.82 5.24
CA GLN A 40 -0.44 6.94 6.38
C GLN A 40 -1.09 5.57 6.19
N ARG A 41 -2.35 5.53 5.77
CA ARG A 41 -3.07 4.27 5.53
C ARG A 41 -2.48 3.47 4.37
N PHE A 42 -2.04 4.14 3.31
CA PHE A 42 -1.29 3.52 2.22
C PHE A 42 0.02 2.89 2.72
N GLN A 43 0.79 3.64 3.51
CA GLN A 43 2.06 3.18 4.09
C GLN A 43 1.85 1.98 5.01
N GLU A 44 0.83 2.00 5.89
CA GLU A 44 0.54 0.87 6.79
C GLU A 44 0.21 -0.41 6.02
N LEU A 45 -0.69 -0.34 5.03
CA LEU A 45 -1.13 -1.51 4.26
C LEU A 45 0.03 -2.09 3.42
N THR A 46 0.82 -1.22 2.80
CA THR A 46 1.96 -1.65 1.97
C THR A 46 3.11 -2.18 2.83
N LEU A 47 3.35 -1.60 4.01
CA LEU A 47 4.35 -2.09 4.96
C LEU A 47 3.98 -3.48 5.49
N GLN A 48 2.71 -3.74 5.80
CA GLN A 48 2.27 -5.07 6.25
C GLN A 48 2.52 -6.16 5.19
N LEU A 49 2.28 -5.84 3.91
CA LEU A 49 2.60 -6.73 2.79
C LEU A 49 4.12 -6.92 2.65
N TYR A 50 4.91 -5.86 2.81
CA TYR A 50 6.37 -5.92 2.74
C TYR A 50 6.98 -6.78 3.85
N LEU A 51 6.48 -6.64 5.09
CA LEU A 51 6.93 -7.43 6.24
C LEU A 51 6.61 -8.92 6.12
N ARG A 52 5.67 -9.29 5.25
CA ARG A 52 5.30 -10.68 4.92
C ARG A 52 5.46 -10.97 3.44
N ALA A 53 6.65 -10.69 2.91
CA ALA A 53 7.00 -10.98 1.52
C ALA A 53 6.83 -12.47 1.15
N ASP A 54 6.88 -13.38 2.13
CA ASP A 54 6.57 -14.80 1.99
C ASP A 54 5.14 -15.07 1.51
N LEU A 55 4.19 -14.19 1.84
CA LEU A 55 2.78 -14.30 1.45
C LEU A 55 2.43 -13.54 0.17
N ALA A 56 3.35 -12.76 -0.38
CA ALA A 56 3.10 -11.91 -1.54
C ALA A 56 2.58 -12.68 -2.78
N PRO A 57 3.07 -13.90 -3.11
CA PRO A 57 2.51 -14.68 -4.22
C PRO A 57 1.06 -15.08 -3.97
N ALA A 58 0.74 -15.60 -2.78
CA ALA A 58 -0.59 -16.04 -2.41
C ALA A 58 -1.58 -14.87 -2.38
N TRP A 59 -1.17 -13.74 -1.81
CA TRP A 59 -1.94 -12.49 -1.84
C TRP A 59 -2.23 -12.05 -3.28
N THR A 60 -1.21 -12.01 -4.14
CA THR A 60 -1.34 -11.61 -5.55
C THR A 60 -2.36 -12.48 -6.28
N ASP A 61 -2.33 -13.80 -6.06
CA ASP A 61 -3.26 -14.73 -6.68
C ASP A 61 -4.70 -14.56 -6.18
N LEU A 62 -4.89 -14.26 -4.88
CA LEU A 62 -6.19 -13.92 -4.32
C LEU A 62 -6.77 -12.65 -4.95
N GLN A 63 -5.95 -11.61 -5.08
CA GLN A 63 -6.39 -10.34 -5.69
C GLN A 63 -6.66 -10.48 -7.20
N LYS A 64 -5.90 -11.32 -7.92
CA LYS A 64 -6.18 -11.67 -9.32
C LYS A 64 -7.49 -12.42 -9.47
N LYS A 65 -7.75 -13.43 -8.62
CA LYS A 65 -9.04 -14.17 -8.59
C LYS A 65 -10.21 -13.25 -8.30
N ALA A 66 -10.01 -12.24 -7.44
CA ALA A 66 -10.99 -11.21 -7.15
C ALA A 66 -11.15 -10.14 -8.26
N ASN A 67 -10.41 -10.24 -9.37
CA ASN A 67 -10.36 -9.23 -10.46
C ASN A 67 -9.92 -7.83 -10.01
N LEU A 68 -9.22 -7.72 -8.87
CA LEU A 68 -8.75 -6.46 -8.29
C LEU A 68 -7.33 -6.09 -8.78
N LEU A 69 -6.52 -7.09 -9.14
CA LEU A 69 -5.21 -6.92 -9.76
C LEU A 69 -5.26 -7.31 -11.24
N LYS A 70 -5.71 -6.37 -12.08
CA LYS A 70 -5.67 -6.50 -13.54
C LYS A 70 -4.33 -5.99 -14.07
N GLN A 71 -3.86 -6.51 -15.20
CA GLN A 71 -2.59 -6.12 -15.82
C GLN A 71 -2.40 -4.59 -15.98
N PRO A 72 -3.42 -3.81 -16.40
CA PRO A 72 -3.31 -2.35 -16.50
C PRO A 72 -3.16 -1.64 -15.14
N LEU A 73 -3.67 -2.26 -14.09
CA LEU A 73 -3.62 -1.77 -12.71
C LEU A 73 -2.23 -1.99 -12.11
N ILE A 74 -1.56 -3.09 -12.48
CA ILE A 74 -0.15 -3.35 -12.14
C ILE A 74 0.76 -2.31 -12.80
N GLU A 75 0.51 -2.01 -14.08
CA GLU A 75 1.25 -0.98 -14.82
C GLU A 75 1.01 0.41 -14.23
N SER A 76 -0.26 0.78 -13.97
CA SER A 76 -0.61 2.06 -13.34
C SER A 76 -0.05 2.20 -11.93
N PHE A 77 -0.05 1.13 -11.13
CA PHE A 77 0.55 1.11 -9.79
C PHE A 77 2.06 1.31 -9.88
N ARG A 78 2.73 0.62 -10.80
CA ARG A 78 4.17 0.79 -11.05
C ARG A 78 4.51 2.22 -11.45
N ASP A 79 3.75 2.81 -12.39
CA ASP A 79 3.94 4.18 -12.83
C ASP A 79 3.73 5.18 -11.69
N THR A 80 2.72 4.94 -10.84
CA THR A 80 2.45 5.73 -9.65
C THR A 80 3.58 5.63 -8.62
N CYS A 81 4.11 4.42 -8.37
CA CYS A 81 5.27 4.23 -7.51
C CYS A 81 6.51 4.95 -8.04
N VAL A 82 6.75 4.91 -9.35
CA VAL A 82 7.86 5.63 -9.99
C VAL A 82 7.68 7.15 -9.86
N LEU A 83 6.47 7.67 -10.08
CA LEU A 83 6.16 9.09 -9.89
C LEU A 83 6.32 9.52 -8.43
N LEU A 84 5.87 8.71 -7.48
CA LEU A 84 6.03 8.96 -6.04
C LEU A 84 7.50 8.94 -5.62
N LEU A 85 8.31 7.99 -6.13
CA LEU A 85 9.75 7.94 -5.86
C LEU A 85 10.50 9.12 -6.49
N ASN A 86 10.14 9.51 -7.72
CA ASN A 86 10.73 10.66 -8.39
C ASN A 86 10.39 11.98 -7.69
N ARG A 87 9.20 12.06 -7.09
CA ARG A 87 8.76 13.23 -6.29
C ARG A 87 9.03 13.09 -4.79
N TYR A 88 9.61 11.98 -4.36
CA TYR A 88 9.97 11.75 -2.95
C TYR A 88 10.89 12.84 -2.38
N PRO A 89 11.88 13.39 -3.11
CA PRO A 89 12.68 14.52 -2.62
C PRO A 89 11.84 15.78 -2.33
N GLU A 90 10.75 15.98 -3.07
CA GLU A 90 9.84 17.12 -2.92
C GLU A 90 8.78 16.87 -1.82
N ALA A 91 8.31 15.63 -1.70
CA ALA A 91 7.29 15.21 -0.72
C ALA A 91 7.88 14.87 0.67
N HIS A 92 9.19 14.63 0.78
CA HIS A 92 9.89 14.31 2.03
C HIS A 92 9.64 15.34 3.14
N CYS A 93 9.49 16.63 2.79
CA CYS A 93 9.19 17.70 3.75
C CYS A 93 7.83 17.56 4.45
N PHE A 94 6.92 16.71 3.94
CA PHE A 94 5.57 16.51 4.47
C PHE A 94 5.36 15.13 5.10
N LEU A 95 6.32 14.21 4.94
CA LEU A 95 6.20 12.80 5.33
C LEU A 95 6.81 12.46 6.69
N ILE A 96 7.54 13.39 7.32
CA ILE A 96 8.10 13.21 8.66
C ILE A 96 7.74 14.41 9.53
N LYS A 97 6.71 14.25 10.36
CA LYS A 97 6.55 14.92 11.65
C LYS A 97 6.02 13.92 12.67
#